data_AF-A0A4S4G1L1-F1
#
_entry.id   AF-A0A4S4G1L1-F1
#
_cell.length_a   1.000
_cell.length_b   1.000
_cell.length_c   1.000
_cell.angle_alpha   90.00
_cell.angle_beta   90.00
_cell.angle_gamma   90.00
#
_symmetry.space_group_name_H-M   'P 1'
#
loop_
_entity.id
_entity.type
_entity.pdbx_description
1 polymer ?
#
loop_
_entity_poly.entity_id
_entity_poly.type
_entity_poly.pdbx_seq_one_letter_code
_entity_poly.pdbx_strand_id
1 'polypeptide(L)'
;MKYAIQLGKLMKERGVKGMDLVKLTGHTPANISRLRQGKIRAVRFSTLFAICDYLDVAPGDILIRVTDEEAEHLEKGVFVIDMDDASEE
;
A
#
# COMPACT_ATOMS: atom_id res chain seq x y z
N MET A 1 13.11 -3.18 -9.77
CA MET A 1 12.22 -4.27 -9.33
C MET A 1 10.87 -3.67 -9.00
N LYS A 2 9.78 -4.25 -9.50
CA LYS A 2 8.43 -3.70 -9.35
C LYS A 2 7.60 -4.42 -8.28
N TYR A 3 6.86 -3.64 -7.52
CA TYR A 3 5.93 -4.12 -6.51
C TYR A 3 4.56 -3.47 -6.70
N ALA A 4 3.49 -4.25 -6.55
CA ALA A 4 2.13 -3.77 -6.50
C ALA A 4 1.69 -3.54 -5.03
N ILE A 5 1.08 -2.38 -4.78
CA ILE A 5 0.48 -1.98 -3.51
C ILE A 5 -1.03 -2.07 -3.64
N GLN A 6 -1.65 -3.01 -2.92
CA GLN A 6 -3.10 -3.27 -3.00
C GLN A 6 -3.90 -2.63 -1.86
N LEU A 7 -3.27 -1.87 -0.97
CA LEU A 7 -3.95 -1.33 0.22
C LEU A 7 -5.24 -0.57 -0.13
N GLY A 8 -5.24 0.25 -1.19
CA GLY A 8 -6.43 0.98 -1.63
C GLY A 8 -7.59 0.08 -2.06
N LYS A 9 -7.29 -1.01 -2.76
CA LYS A 9 -8.25 -2.05 -3.14
C LYS A 9 -8.81 -2.74 -1.89
N LEU A 10 -7.94 -3.27 -1.02
CA LEU A 10 -8.33 -4.01 0.17
C LEU A 10 -9.19 -3.17 1.13
N MET A 11 -8.85 -1.89 1.30
CA MET A 11 -9.64 -0.96 2.10
C MET A 11 -11.05 -0.77 1.52
N LYS A 12 -11.16 -0.62 0.19
CA LYS A 12 -12.45 -0.43 -0.48
C LYS A 12 -13.34 -1.67 -0.32
N GLU A 13 -12.78 -2.86 -0.51
CA GLU A 13 -13.50 -4.14 -0.35
C GLU A 13 -14.04 -4.32 1.08
N ARG A 14 -13.30 -3.84 2.09
CA ARG A 14 -13.65 -3.94 3.51
C ARG A 14 -14.42 -2.73 4.06
N GLY A 15 -14.71 -1.73 3.23
CA GLY A 15 -15.40 -0.50 3.66
C GLY A 15 -14.59 0.38 4.62
N VAL A 16 -13.26 0.22 4.66
CA VAL A 16 -12.35 0.94 5.56
C VAL A 16 -11.98 2.31 4.99
N LYS A 17 -12.07 3.35 5.81
CA LYS A 17 -11.74 4.73 5.42
C LYS A 17 -10.31 5.07 5.79
N GLY A 18 -9.73 6.03 5.07
CA GLY A 18 -8.38 6.54 5.40
C GLY A 18 -8.27 7.10 6.82
N MET A 19 -9.35 7.68 7.35
CA MET A 19 -9.38 8.17 8.72
C MET A 19 -9.31 7.06 9.78
N ASP A 20 -9.73 5.84 9.45
CA ASP A 20 -9.60 4.69 10.36
C ASP A 20 -8.12 4.32 10.51
N LEU A 21 -7.37 4.32 9.40
CA LEU A 21 -5.93 4.09 9.44
C LEU A 21 -5.17 5.23 10.14
N VAL A 22 -5.60 6.49 9.99
CA VAL A 22 -5.04 7.62 10.75
C VAL A 22 -5.13 7.37 12.26
N LYS A 23 -6.31 6.94 12.74
CA LYS A 23 -6.53 6.63 14.16
C LYS A 23 -5.72 5.41 14.61
N LEU A 24 -5.66 4.38 13.78
CA LEU A 24 -4.95 3.14 14.06
C LEU A 24 -3.43 3.34 14.18
N THR A 25 -2.84 4.07 13.24
CA THR A 25 -1.38 4.14 13.11
C THR A 25 -0.77 5.42 13.67
N GLY A 26 -1.59 6.42 14.02
CA GLY A 26 -1.13 7.75 14.45
C GLY A 26 -0.46 8.58 13.35
N HIS A 27 -0.57 8.16 12.07
CA HIS A 27 0.02 8.89 10.95
C HIS A 27 -0.91 9.99 10.45
N THR A 28 -0.36 11.02 9.81
CA THR A 28 -1.16 12.11 9.25
C THR A 28 -2.03 11.63 8.08
N PRO A 29 -3.18 12.29 7.80
CA PRO A 29 -4.00 11.98 6.62
C PRO A 29 -3.23 12.03 5.30
N ALA A 30 -2.26 12.96 5.18
CA ALA A 30 -1.38 13.06 4.02
C ALA A 30 -0.51 11.81 3.87
N ASN A 31 0.10 11.32 4.95
CA ASN A 31 0.91 10.10 4.93
C ASN A 31 0.06 8.87 4.55
N ILE A 32 -1.12 8.70 5.17
CA ILE A 32 -2.05 7.61 4.80
C ILE A 32 -2.49 7.69 3.34
N SER A 33 -2.73 8.89 2.81
CA SER A 33 -3.06 9.08 1.39
C SER A 33 -1.92 8.60 0.49
N ARG A 34 -0.68 8.95 0.82
CA ARG A 34 0.51 8.50 0.07
C ARG A 34 0.69 6.99 0.15
N LEU A 35 0.51 6.40 1.34
CA LEU A 35 0.61 4.95 1.55
C LEU A 35 -0.39 4.20 0.66
N ARG A 36 -1.66 4.63 0.66
CA ARG A 36 -2.71 4.01 -0.16
C ARG A 36 -2.45 4.15 -1.66
N GLN A 37 -1.81 5.23 -2.08
CA GLN A 37 -1.46 5.48 -3.49
C GLN A 37 -0.11 4.86 -3.91
N GLY A 38 0.54 4.07 -3.04
CA GLY A 38 1.88 3.53 -3.31
C GLY A 38 2.99 4.56 -3.41
N LYS A 39 2.76 5.83 -3.02
CA LYS A 39 3.74 6.94 -3.12
C LYS A 39 4.68 7.03 -1.91
N ILE A 40 4.91 5.91 -1.23
CA ILE A 40 5.81 5.83 -0.08
C ILE A 40 7.08 5.09 -0.48
N ARG A 41 8.21 5.50 0.10
CA ARG A 41 9.50 4.80 -0.10
C ARG A 41 9.76 3.76 0.98
N ALA A 42 9.16 3.93 2.16
CA ALA A 42 9.35 3.05 3.29
C ALA A 42 8.11 3.02 4.19
N VAL A 43 7.90 1.88 4.86
CA VAL A 43 6.92 1.71 5.93
C VAL A 43 7.57 0.93 7.07
N ARG A 44 7.28 1.31 8.31
CA ARG A 44 7.73 0.52 9.48
C ARG A 44 6.90 -0.75 9.57
N PHE A 45 7.51 -1.87 9.94
CA PHE A 45 6.78 -3.12 10.12
C PHE A 45 5.66 -3.01 11.16
N SER A 46 5.84 -2.25 12.23
CA SER A 46 4.76 -1.98 13.19
C SER A 46 3.52 -1.34 12.56
N THR A 47 3.71 -0.42 11.61
CA THR A 47 2.60 0.17 10.85
C THR A 47 1.99 -0.83 9.88
N LEU A 48 2.81 -1.58 9.14
CA LEU A 48 2.33 -2.57 8.19
C LEU A 48 1.51 -3.66 8.90
N PHE A 49 2.02 -4.22 9.99
CA PHE A 49 1.35 -5.28 10.74
C PHE A 49 0.09 -4.79 11.43
N ALA A 50 0.07 -3.57 11.98
CA ALA A 50 -1.16 -2.99 12.52
C ALA A 50 -2.26 -2.89 11.44
N ILE A 51 -1.90 -2.51 10.21
CA ILE A 51 -2.84 -2.48 9.07
C ILE A 51 -3.27 -3.89 8.67
N CYS A 52 -2.34 -4.85 8.63
CA CYS A 52 -2.64 -6.25 8.35
C CYS A 52 -3.65 -6.83 9.36
N ASP A 53 -3.40 -6.64 10.65
CA ASP A 53 -4.27 -7.12 11.74
C ASP A 53 -5.65 -6.46 11.68
N TYR A 54 -5.70 -5.15 11.40
CA TYR A 54 -6.96 -4.42 11.29
C TYR A 54 -7.80 -4.83 10.07
N LEU A 55 -7.15 -5.22 8.97
CA LEU A 55 -7.80 -5.65 7.74
C LEU A 55 -7.98 -7.18 7.66
N ASP A 56 -7.44 -7.95 8.60
CA ASP A 56 -7.39 -9.42 8.56
C ASP A 56 -6.78 -9.92 7.23
N VAL A 57 -5.54 -9.50 6.96
CA VAL A 57 -4.77 -9.86 5.76
C VAL A 57 -3.31 -10.14 6.07
N ALA A 58 -2.63 -10.88 5.21
CA ALA A 58 -1.20 -11.05 5.26
C ALA A 58 -0.47 -9.85 4.62
N PRO A 59 0.82 -9.61 4.97
CA PRO A 59 1.65 -8.62 4.27
C PRO A 59 1.70 -8.82 2.75
N GLY A 60 1.68 -10.09 2.30
CA GLY A 60 1.66 -10.47 0.90
C GLY A 60 0.36 -10.13 0.17
N ASP A 61 -0.73 -9.80 0.86
CA ASP A 61 -1.93 -9.28 0.21
C ASP A 61 -1.79 -7.79 -0.12
N ILE A 62 -0.99 -7.06 0.67
CA ILE A 62 -0.77 -5.62 0.50
C ILE A 62 0.39 -5.35 -0.47
N LEU A 63 1.49 -6.10 -0.35
CA LEU A 63 2.76 -5.91 -1.04
C LEU A 63 3.10 -7.15 -1.87
N ILE A 64 2.96 -7.05 -3.20
CA ILE A 64 3.20 -8.18 -4.13
C ILE A 64 4.31 -7.82 -5.09
N ARG A 65 5.31 -8.68 -5.23
CA ARG A 65 6.30 -8.56 -6.32
C ARG A 65 5.59 -8.89 -7.63
N VAL A 66 5.74 -8.01 -8.63
CA VAL A 66 5.14 -8.19 -9.95
C VAL A 66 6.19 -8.16 -11.06
N THR A 67 5.90 -8.82 -12.17
CA THR A 67 6.64 -8.69 -13.42
C THR A 67 6.31 -7.38 -14.14
N ASP A 68 7.05 -7.04 -15.19
CA ASP A 68 6.73 -5.89 -16.04
C ASP A 68 5.37 -6.06 -16.72
N GLU A 69 5.06 -7.27 -17.21
CA GLU A 69 3.78 -7.59 -17.84
C GLU A 69 2.62 -7.48 -16.85
N GLU A 70 2.77 -7.97 -15.62
CA GLU A 70 1.74 -7.86 -14.58
C GLU A 70 1.47 -6.40 -14.18
N ALA A 71 2.51 -5.55 -14.20
CA ALA A 71 2.39 -4.13 -13.87
C ALA A 71 1.54 -3.35 -14.89
N GLU A 72 1.48 -3.80 -16.15
CA GLU A 72 0.67 -3.20 -17.21
C GLU A 72 -0.83 -3.53 -17.09
N HIS A 73 -1.18 -4.55 -16.30
CA HIS A 73 -2.53 -5.12 -16.23
C HIS A 73 -3.16 -5.07 -14.84
N LEU A 74 -2.74 -4.13 -14.00
CA LEU A 74 -3.24 -4.02 -12.63
C LEU A 74 -4.68 -3.49 -12.55
N GLU A 75 -5.41 -4.04 -11.58
CA GLU A 75 -6.76 -3.60 -11.26
C GLU A 75 -6.81 -2.19 -10.68
N LYS A 76 -7.98 -1.54 -10.81
CA LYS A 76 -8.21 -0.19 -10.28
C LYS A 76 -7.99 -0.13 -8.77
N GLY A 77 -7.10 0.76 -8.35
CA GLY A 77 -6.78 0.98 -6.93
C GLY A 77 -5.58 0.18 -6.44
N VAL A 78 -4.91 -0.55 -7.34
CA VAL A 78 -3.58 -1.10 -7.14
C VAL A 78 -2.56 -0.15 -7.76
N PHE A 79 -1.43 0.09 -7.08
CA PHE A 79 -0.40 1.03 -7.50
C PHE A 79 0.96 0.35 -7.60
N VAL A 80 1.74 0.70 -8.63
CA VAL A 80 3.11 0.18 -8.79
C VAL A 80 4.11 1.05 -8.06
N ILE A 81 5.03 0.41 -7.35
CA ILE A 81 6.28 1.00 -6.89
C ILE A 81 7.40 0.39 -7.74
N ASP A 82 8.07 1.23 -8.51
CA ASP A 82 9.33 0.86 -9.14
C ASP A 82 10.50 1.26 -8.23
N MET A 83 11.27 0.25 -7.83
CA MET A 83 12.46 0.45 -7.00
C MET A 83 13.68 0.87 -7.81
N ASP A 84 13.66 0.71 -9.14
CA ASP A 84 14.78 1.10 -10.00
C ASP A 84 14.72 2.61 -10.35
N ASP A 85 13.51 3.20 -10.36
CA ASP A 85 13.27 4.65 -10.49
C ASP A 85 13.59 5.42 -9.18
N ALA A 86 14.14 4.76 -8.16
CA ALA A 86 14.51 5.38 -6.89
C ALA A 86 15.87 6.11 -6.93
N SER A 87 16.55 6.15 -8.09
CA SER A 87 17.81 6.88 -8.28
C SER A 87 17.64 8.37 -8.61
N GLU A 88 16.40 8.87 -8.80
CA GLU A 88 16.12 10.29 -8.97
C GLU A 88 15.32 10.83 -7.77
N GLU A 89 16.04 11.19 -6.71
CA GLU A 89 15.87 12.32 -5.76
C GLU A 89 16.67 12.09 -4.47
#